data_AF-A0A7G6S8G7-F1
#
_entry.id   AF-A0A7G6S8G7-F1
#
_cell.length_a   1.000
_cell.length_b   1.000
_cell.length_c   1.000
_cell.angle_alpha   90.00
_cell.angle_beta   90.00
_cell.angle_gamma   90.00
#
_symmetry.space_group_name_H-M   'P 1'
#
loop_
_entity.id
_entity.type
_entity.pdbx_description
1 polymer ?
#
loop_
_entity_poly.entity_id
_entity_poly.type
_entity_poly.pdbx_seq_one_letter_code
_entity_poly.pdbx_strand_id
1 'polypeptide(L)'
;MNDDPNDLGLMTLKEACEKLLGGRLTPSSLRTEAEKGNLEIIQIARKDFVTKEGIREMVEKCRSKPTARAPVVMAPRAPVFDGKAAQAALFHQLNKKKNK
;
A
#
# COMPACT_ATOMS: atom_id res chain seq x y z
N MET A 1 -27.27 -14.54 -29.90
CA MET A 1 -25.90 -14.60 -29.38
C MET A 1 -25.49 -13.18 -29.07
N ASN A 2 -25.06 -12.89 -27.84
CA ASN A 2 -24.42 -11.60 -27.55
C ASN A 2 -22.92 -11.85 -27.71
N ASP A 3 -22.44 -11.67 -28.94
CA ASP A 3 -21.02 -11.64 -29.26
C ASP A 3 -20.48 -10.28 -28.81
N ASP A 4 -20.26 -10.15 -27.50
CA ASP A 4 -19.54 -9.01 -26.92
C ASP A 4 -18.15 -8.96 -27.59
N PRO A 5 -17.71 -7.82 -28.14
CA PRO A 5 -16.48 -7.68 -28.94
C PRO A 5 -15.18 -7.89 -28.16
N ASN A 6 -15.28 -8.47 -26.97
CA ASN A 6 -14.21 -8.78 -26.06
C ASN A 6 -14.24 -10.28 -25.78
N ASP A 7 -14.07 -11.11 -26.83
CA ASP A 7 -13.97 -12.57 -26.70
C ASP A 7 -12.91 -13.01 -25.66
N LEU A 8 -11.91 -12.16 -25.41
CA LEU A 8 -10.87 -12.39 -24.42
C LEU A 8 -11.25 -11.91 -23.00
N GLY A 9 -12.36 -11.21 -22.84
CA GLY A 9 -12.84 -10.70 -21.55
C GLY A 9 -11.86 -9.74 -20.85
N LEU A 10 -10.96 -9.11 -21.62
CA LEU A 10 -9.91 -8.22 -21.09
C LEU A 10 -10.47 -6.86 -20.73
N MET A 11 -10.25 -6.43 -19.51
CA MET A 11 -10.67 -5.13 -19.02
C MET A 11 -9.49 -4.42 -18.38
N THR A 12 -9.42 -3.09 -18.54
CA THR A 12 -8.42 -2.31 -17.82
C THR A 12 -8.68 -2.38 -16.31
N LEU A 13 -7.67 -2.13 -15.49
CA LEU A 13 -7.84 -2.08 -14.03
C LEU A 13 -8.95 -1.10 -13.60
N LYS A 14 -9.06 0.04 -14.29
CA LYS A 14 -10.12 1.03 -14.03
C LYS A 14 -11.50 0.46 -14.32
N GLU A 15 -11.68 -0.18 -15.47
CA GLU A 15 -12.96 -0.79 -15.83
C GLU A 15 -13.34 -1.96 -14.93
N ALA A 16 -12.38 -2.78 -14.51
CA ALA A 16 -12.64 -3.85 -13.56
C ALA A 16 -13.13 -3.30 -12.22
N CYS A 17 -12.50 -2.22 -11.72
CA CYS A 17 -12.95 -1.52 -10.53
C CYS A 17 -14.39 -1.00 -10.66
N GLU A 18 -14.72 -0.36 -11.78
CA GLU A 18 -16.05 0.24 -12.00
C GLU A 18 -17.14 -0.82 -12.26
N LYS A 19 -16.88 -1.78 -13.15
CA LYS A 19 -17.87 -2.75 -13.64
C LYS A 19 -18.04 -3.96 -12.72
N LEU A 20 -16.97 -4.49 -12.12
CA LEU A 20 -17.02 -5.72 -11.33
C LEU A 20 -17.05 -5.47 -9.82
N LEU A 21 -16.36 -4.42 -9.36
CA LEU A 21 -16.21 -4.11 -7.92
C LEU A 21 -17.04 -2.90 -7.48
N GLY A 22 -17.88 -2.36 -8.36
CA GLY A 22 -18.80 -1.25 -8.07
C GLY A 22 -18.10 0.02 -7.60
N GLY A 23 -16.86 0.26 -8.03
CA GLY A 23 -16.06 1.43 -7.68
C GLY A 23 -15.52 1.43 -6.25
N ARG A 24 -15.64 0.34 -5.49
CA ARG A 24 -15.17 0.28 -4.09
C ARG A 24 -13.66 0.06 -3.96
N LEU A 25 -13.04 -0.51 -4.98
CA LEU A 25 -11.58 -0.68 -5.06
C LEU A 25 -10.98 0.29 -6.06
N THR A 26 -9.75 0.69 -5.81
CA THR A 26 -8.96 1.51 -6.75
C THR A 26 -8.05 0.62 -7.60
N PRO A 27 -7.59 1.13 -8.77
CA PRO A 27 -6.58 0.43 -9.57
C PRO A 27 -5.26 0.17 -8.84
N SER A 28 -4.92 0.96 -7.82
CA SER A 28 -3.76 0.71 -6.98
C SER A 28 -3.97 -0.50 -6.07
N SER A 29 -5.19 -0.69 -5.52
CA SER A 29 -5.52 -1.88 -4.72
C SER A 29 -5.40 -3.16 -5.53
N LEU A 30 -5.83 -3.16 -6.80
CA LEU A 30 -5.66 -4.32 -7.68
C LEU A 30 -4.19 -4.63 -7.94
N ARG A 31 -3.34 -3.60 -8.12
CA ARG A 31 -1.89 -3.78 -8.23
C ARG A 31 -1.29 -4.37 -6.95
N THR A 32 -1.71 -3.93 -5.78
CA THR A 32 -1.29 -4.52 -4.51
C THR A 32 -1.69 -5.99 -4.38
N GLU A 33 -2.87 -6.39 -4.84
CA GLU A 33 -3.27 -7.81 -4.83
C GLU A 33 -2.47 -8.64 -5.85
N ALA A 34 -2.06 -8.05 -6.99
CA ALA A 34 -1.15 -8.68 -7.93
C ALA A 34 0.26 -8.86 -7.35
N GLU A 35 0.78 -7.86 -6.63
CA GLU A 35 2.05 -7.95 -5.90
C GLU A 35 2.02 -9.05 -4.82
N LYS A 36 0.85 -9.29 -4.21
CA LYS A 36 0.63 -10.40 -3.27
C LYS A 36 0.48 -11.77 -3.95
N GLY A 37 0.37 -11.82 -5.28
CA GLY A 37 0.12 -13.04 -6.05
C GLY A 37 -1.34 -13.50 -6.06
N ASN A 38 -2.28 -12.67 -5.59
CA ASN A 38 -3.71 -13.00 -5.59
C ASN A 38 -4.40 -12.72 -6.93
N LEU A 39 -3.84 -11.82 -7.74
CA LEU A 39 -4.40 -11.39 -9.03
C LEU A 39 -3.35 -11.50 -10.14
N GLU A 40 -3.75 -12.00 -11.30
CA GLU A 40 -2.93 -12.01 -12.51
C GLU A 40 -3.18 -10.74 -13.34
N ILE A 41 -2.10 -10.00 -13.66
CA ILE A 41 -2.14 -8.82 -14.52
C ILE A 41 -1.51 -9.18 -15.86
N ILE A 42 -2.24 -8.89 -16.93
CA ILE A 42 -1.79 -9.06 -18.31
C ILE A 42 -1.36 -7.70 -18.82
N GLN A 43 -0.06 -7.51 -19.07
CA GLN A 43 0.46 -6.24 -19.58
C GLN A 43 0.54 -6.26 -21.11
N ILE A 44 -0.18 -5.35 -21.78
CA ILE A 44 -0.17 -5.18 -23.23
C ILE A 44 0.13 -3.72 -23.55
N ALA A 45 1.18 -3.46 -24.33
CA ALA A 45 1.59 -2.10 -24.71
C ALA A 45 1.75 -1.14 -23.51
N ARG A 46 2.37 -1.63 -22.41
CA ARG A 46 2.56 -0.89 -21.13
C ARG A 46 1.25 -0.52 -20.42
N LYS A 47 0.15 -1.18 -20.74
CA LYS A 47 -1.12 -1.05 -20.03
C LYS A 47 -1.45 -2.36 -19.34
N ASP A 48 -2.00 -2.23 -18.14
CA ASP A 48 -2.36 -3.36 -17.30
C ASP A 48 -3.83 -3.72 -17.53
N PHE A 49 -4.06 -4.98 -17.88
CA PHE A 49 -5.35 -5.59 -18.09
C PHE A 49 -5.56 -6.75 -17.11
N VAL A 50 -6.82 -7.04 -16.87
CA VAL A 50 -7.30 -8.18 -16.08
C VAL A 50 -8.45 -8.84 -16.81
N THR A 51 -8.65 -10.12 -16.55
CA THR A 51 -9.83 -10.84 -17.03
C THR A 51 -10.92 -10.87 -15.96
N LYS A 52 -12.17 -11.03 -16.39
CA LYS A 52 -13.29 -11.24 -15.47
C LYS A 52 -13.07 -12.45 -14.56
N GLU A 53 -12.56 -13.55 -15.12
CA GLU A 53 -12.26 -14.77 -14.36
C GLU A 53 -11.13 -14.55 -13.36
N GLY A 54 -10.06 -13.84 -13.73
CA GLY A 54 -8.97 -13.50 -12.80
C GLY A 54 -9.44 -12.69 -11.60
N ILE A 55 -10.37 -11.74 -11.79
CA ILE A 55 -10.98 -11.00 -10.68
C ILE A 55 -11.83 -11.92 -9.79
N ARG A 56 -12.59 -12.86 -10.38
CA ARG A 56 -13.38 -13.83 -9.62
C ARG A 56 -12.50 -14.74 -8.76
N GLU A 57 -11.39 -15.23 -9.33
CA GLU A 57 -10.40 -16.01 -8.58
C GLU A 57 -9.73 -15.20 -7.48
N MET A 58 -9.36 -13.95 -7.75
CA MET A 58 -8.82 -13.03 -6.74
C MET A 58 -9.80 -12.88 -5.57
N VAL A 59 -11.09 -12.66 -5.83
CA VAL A 59 -12.09 -12.54 -4.76
C VAL A 59 -12.16 -13.81 -3.92
N GLU A 60 -12.10 -14.99 -4.55
CA GLU A 60 -12.11 -16.26 -3.83
C GLU A 60 -10.82 -16.46 -3.01
N LYS A 61 -9.65 -16.06 -3.52
CA LYS A 61 -8.37 -16.09 -2.77
C LYS A 61 -8.35 -15.09 -1.61
N CYS A 62 -8.92 -13.89 -1.81
CA CYS A 62 -9.06 -12.86 -0.78
C CYS A 62 -10.12 -13.22 0.26
N ARG A 63 -10.97 -14.21 0.00
CA ARG A 63 -11.97 -14.71 0.95
C ARG A 63 -11.26 -15.39 2.11
N SER A 64 -10.92 -14.60 3.12
CA SER A 64 -10.28 -15.10 4.33
C SER A 64 -11.19 -16.14 4.99
N LYS A 65 -10.69 -17.36 5.22
CA LYS A 65 -11.04 -18.06 6.46
C LYS A 65 -10.64 -17.12 7.61
N PRO A 66 -11.47 -16.94 8.65
CA PRO A 66 -11.13 -16.06 9.76
C PRO A 66 -9.84 -16.58 10.41
N THR A 67 -8.70 -16.05 9.97
CA THR A 67 -7.46 -16.16 10.70
C THR A 67 -7.68 -15.27 11.90
N ALA A 68 -7.81 -15.91 13.07
CA ALA A 68 -7.71 -15.22 14.34
C ALA A 68 -6.38 -14.46 14.29
N ARG A 69 -6.44 -13.16 14.02
CA ARG A 69 -5.26 -12.31 14.04
C ARG A 69 -4.70 -12.44 15.43
N ALA A 70 -3.49 -13.00 15.56
CA ALA A 70 -2.73 -12.86 16.78
C ALA A 70 -2.63 -11.35 17.08
N PRO A 71 -2.77 -10.93 18.36
CA PRO A 71 -2.74 -9.53 18.70
C PRO A 71 -1.43 -8.91 18.19
N VAL A 72 -1.54 -7.80 17.47
CA VAL A 72 -0.39 -6.98 17.12
C VAL A 72 0.14 -6.43 18.44
N VAL A 73 1.19 -7.03 18.98
CA VAL A 73 1.96 -6.44 20.08
C VAL A 73 2.66 -5.24 19.45
N MET A 74 2.08 -4.06 19.60
CA MET A 74 2.74 -2.81 19.23
C MET A 74 4.01 -2.70 20.07
N ALA A 75 5.17 -2.91 19.46
CA ALA A 75 6.44 -2.58 20.09
C ALA A 75 6.40 -1.08 20.47
N PRO A 76 6.90 -0.69 21.66
CA PRO A 76 6.93 0.72 22.03
C PRO A 76 7.75 1.50 21.01
N ARG A 77 7.17 2.61 20.51
CA ARG A 77 7.87 3.55 19.64
C ARG A 77 9.11 4.06 20.38
N ALA A 78 10.27 4.00 19.74
CA ALA A 78 11.51 4.55 20.27
C ALA A 78 11.33 6.03 20.67
N PRO A 79 11.99 6.50 21.75
CA PRO A 79 11.89 7.90 22.14
C PRO A 79 12.45 8.80 21.05
N VAL A 80 11.67 9.82 20.70
CA VAL A 80 12.08 10.90 19.81
C VAL A 80 13.10 11.74 20.57
N PHE A 81 14.35 11.80 20.11
CA PHE A 81 15.37 12.68 20.70
C PHE A 81 15.14 14.12 20.23
N ASP A 82 14.58 14.96 21.09
CA ASP A 82 14.53 16.41 20.87
C ASP A 82 15.94 17.01 21.05
N GLY A 83 16.60 17.33 19.94
CA GLY A 83 17.99 17.82 19.86
C GLY A 83 18.25 19.24 20.40
N LYS A 84 17.74 19.61 21.59
CA LYS A 84 17.90 20.97 22.15
C LYS A 84 18.95 21.12 23.27
N ALA A 85 19.73 20.10 23.60
CA ALA A 85 20.59 20.11 24.80
C ALA A 85 22.10 20.40 24.58
N ALA A 86 22.51 21.09 23.51
CA ALA A 86 23.95 21.28 23.20
C ALA A 86 24.56 22.67 23.46
N GLN A 87 23.79 23.69 23.87
CA GLN A 87 24.31 25.08 23.89
C GLN A 87 24.62 25.68 25.27
N ALA A 88 24.40 24.97 26.37
CA ALA A 88 24.57 25.53 27.72
C ALA A 88 26.02 25.55 28.25
N ALA A 89 26.98 24.90 27.56
CA ALA A 89 28.34 24.75 28.07
C ALA A 89 29.33 25.86 27.66
N LEU A 90 28.98 26.75 26.71
CA LEU A 90 29.93 27.76 26.19
C LEU A 90 29.99 29.07 27.00
N PHE A 91 28.95 29.41 27.77
CA PHE A 91 28.88 30.74 28.42
C PHE A 91 29.69 30.87 29.71
N HIS A 92 30.04 29.76 30.37
CA HIS A 92 30.75 29.82 31.64
C HIS A 92 32.26 30.12 31.53
N GLN A 93 32.80 30.12 30.32
CA GLN A 93 34.25 30.24 30.09
C GLN A 93 34.71 31.68 29.76
N LEU A 94 33.80 32.59 29.42
CA LEU A 94 34.14 33.95 29.01
C LEU A 94 34.19 35.00 30.14
N ASN A 95 33.57 34.74 31.31
CA ASN A 95 33.55 35.71 32.42
C ASN A 95 34.68 35.55 33.45
N LYS A 96 35.58 34.55 33.32
CA LYS A 96 36.69 34.34 34.26
C LYS A 96 37.94 35.20 33.97
N LYS A 97 37.97 35.96 32.85
CA LYS A 97 39.15 36.75 32.42
C LYS A 97 39.07 38.26 32.65
N LYS A 98 38.01 38.79 33.28
CA LYS A 98 37.84 40.25 33.50
C LYS A 98 38.10 40.75 34.94
N ASN A 99 38.53 39.89 35.86
CA ASN A 99 38.91 40.29 37.23
C ASN A 99 40.22 39.62 37.68
N LYS A 100 41.31 39.90 36.96
CA LYS A 100 42.66 39.74 37.48
C LYS A 100 43.51 40.91 37.01
#